data_AF-A0A660WTJ2-F1
#
_entry.id   AF-A0A660WTJ2-F1
#
_cell.length_a   1.000
_cell.length_b   1.000
_cell.length_c   1.000
_cell.angle_alpha   90.00
_cell.angle_beta   90.00
_cell.angle_gamma   90.00
#
_symmetry.space_group_name_H-M   'P 1'
#
loop_
_entity.id
_entity.type
_entity.pdbx_description
1 polymer ?
#
loop_
_entity_poly.entity_id
_entity_poly.type
_entity_poly.pdbx_seq_one_letter_code
_entity_poly.pdbx_strand_id
1 'polypeptide(L)'
;MLEVPFLDAWRDLELIIFDKARELNIREKHSIRKIVNSLYDKGVIEPIEKNLFEKLRILRNEALHARRFDISFIDAVTYAHTAKKLAESIKIKNNK
;
A
#
# COMPACT_ATOMS: atom_id res chain seq x y z
N MET A 1 4.36 19.69 -12.85
CA MET A 1 3.62 18.41 -12.94
C MET A 1 3.05 18.18 -11.56
N LEU A 2 1.72 18.24 -11.38
CA LEU A 2 1.12 17.88 -10.09
C LEU A 2 1.32 16.38 -9.92
N GLU A 3 2.27 15.96 -9.10
CA GLU A 3 2.33 14.58 -8.65
C GLU A 3 0.99 14.27 -7.98
N VAL A 4 0.31 13.22 -8.47
CA VAL A 4 -1.03 12.86 -8.01
C VAL A 4 -0.90 12.45 -6.54
N PRO A 5 -1.60 13.09 -5.59
CA PRO A 5 -1.45 12.85 -4.15
C PRO A 5 -1.50 11.37 -3.74
N PHE A 6 -2.20 10.56 -4.53
CA PHE A 6 -2.29 9.12 -4.37
C PHE A 6 -0.97 8.38 -4.66
N LEU A 7 -0.20 8.77 -5.69
CA LEU A 7 1.05 8.09 -6.03
C LEU A 7 2.14 8.31 -4.98
N ASP A 8 2.19 9.49 -4.36
CA ASP A 8 3.11 9.74 -3.25
C ASP A 8 2.72 8.96 -2.01
N ALA A 9 1.44 8.98 -1.64
CA ALA A 9 0.94 8.15 -0.53
C ALA A 9 1.13 6.65 -0.77
N TRP A 10 1.06 6.21 -2.04
CA TRP A 10 1.38 4.83 -2.42
C TRP A 10 2.86 4.51 -2.17
N ARG A 11 3.79 5.37 -2.62
CA ARG A 11 5.23 5.18 -2.38
C ARG A 11 5.53 5.04 -0.89
N ASP A 12 4.94 5.88 -0.04
CA ASP A 12 5.08 5.80 1.41
C ASP A 12 4.56 4.47 1.97
N LEU A 13 3.39 4.02 1.51
CA LEU A 13 2.83 2.72 1.87
C LEU A 13 3.74 1.57 1.46
N GLU A 14 4.32 1.60 0.25
CA GLU A 14 5.26 0.56 -0.19
C GLU A 14 6.48 0.49 0.73
N LEU A 15 7.08 1.65 1.05
CA LEU A 15 8.24 1.72 1.93
C LEU A 15 7.95 1.10 3.30
N ILE A 16 6.80 1.46 3.91
CA ILE A 16 6.40 0.92 5.22
C ILE A 16 6.17 -0.59 5.15
N ILE A 17 5.56 -1.11 4.08
CA ILE A 17 5.40 -2.55 3.88
C ILE A 17 6.77 -3.25 3.79
N PHE A 18 7.72 -2.68 3.04
CA PHE A 18 9.06 -3.24 2.92
C PHE A 18 9.83 -3.20 4.25
N ASP A 19 9.75 -2.10 4.98
CA ASP A 19 10.41 -1.97 6.29
C ASP A 19 9.83 -2.97 7.29
N LYS A 20 8.50 -3.11 7.34
CA LYS A 20 7.84 -4.12 8.17
C LYS A 20 8.27 -5.54 7.80
N ALA A 21 8.40 -5.83 6.52
CA ALA A 21 8.87 -7.12 6.04
C ALA A 21 10.31 -7.40 6.49
N ARG A 22 11.19 -6.39 6.43
CA ARG A 22 12.58 -6.48 6.91
C ARG A 22 12.64 -6.73 8.42
N GLU A 23 11.87 -5.98 9.22
CA GLU A 23 11.76 -6.18 10.67
C GLU A 23 11.38 -7.63 11.03
N LEU A 24 10.54 -8.25 10.21
CA LEU A 24 10.03 -9.60 10.44
C LEU A 24 10.82 -10.71 9.73
N ASN A 25 11.99 -10.38 9.19
CA ASN A 25 12.86 -11.28 8.43
C ASN A 25 12.15 -11.98 7.26
N ILE A 26 11.19 -11.30 6.64
CA ILE A 26 10.48 -11.79 5.45
C ILE A 26 11.39 -11.61 4.23
N ARG A 27 11.72 -12.72 3.56
CA ARG A 27 12.74 -12.77 2.50
C ARG A 27 12.19 -12.71 1.08
N GLU A 28 10.88 -12.52 0.87
CA GLU A 28 10.37 -12.47 -0.50
C GLU A 28 10.96 -11.28 -1.26
N LYS A 29 11.60 -11.59 -2.39
CA LYS A 29 12.24 -10.59 -3.23
C LYS A 29 11.19 -9.91 -4.13
N HIS A 30 11.17 -8.58 -4.09
CA HIS A 30 10.62 -7.61 -5.07
C HIS A 30 9.11 -7.57 -5.32
N SER A 31 8.31 -8.57 -4.92
CA SER A 31 6.86 -8.51 -5.10
C SER A 31 6.18 -7.99 -3.84
N ILE A 32 5.74 -6.73 -3.86
CA ILE A 32 4.98 -6.12 -2.76
C ILE A 32 3.73 -6.95 -2.40
N ARG A 33 3.08 -7.56 -3.41
CA ARG A 33 1.94 -8.45 -3.20
C ARG A 33 2.30 -9.71 -2.41
N LYS A 34 3.47 -10.32 -2.71
CA LYS A 34 3.95 -11.48 -1.94
C LYS A 34 4.26 -11.08 -0.50
N ILE A 35 4.91 -9.94 -0.30
CA ILE A 35 5.22 -9.42 1.04
C ILE A 35 3.94 -9.19 1.85
N VAL A 36 2.91 -8.56 1.26
CA VAL A 36 1.62 -8.37 1.94
C VAL A 36 0.96 -9.70 2.30
N ASN A 37 1.05 -10.72 1.44
CA ASN A 37 0.57 -12.06 1.79
C ASN A 37 1.32 -12.64 2.98
N SER A 38 2.65 -12.54 3.02
CA SER A 38 3.44 -13.04 4.15
C SER A 38 3.21 -12.26 5.45
N LEU A 39 2.95 -10.96 5.36
CA LEU A 39 2.52 -10.14 6.50
C LEU A 39 1.12 -10.54 7.00
N TYR A 40 0.22 -10.88 6.09
CA TYR A 40 -1.11 -11.43 6.42
C TYR A 40 -1.00 -12.80 7.09
N ASP A 41 -0.18 -13.70 6.56
CA ASP A 41 0.03 -15.05 7.11
C ASP A 41 0.66 -15.01 8.52
N LYS A 42 1.43 -13.95 8.81
CA LYS A 42 1.99 -13.66 10.15
C LYS A 42 1.03 -12.92 11.09
N GLY A 43 -0.20 -12.61 10.65
CA GLY A 43 -1.21 -11.91 11.45
C GLY A 43 -0.95 -10.42 11.66
N VAL A 44 0.00 -9.82 10.92
CA VAL A 44 0.29 -8.37 10.98
C VAL A 44 -0.76 -7.59 10.21
N ILE A 45 -1.14 -8.10 9.03
CA ILE A 45 -2.18 -7.52 8.20
C ILE A 45 -3.47 -8.31 8.41
N GLU A 46 -4.56 -7.59 8.64
CA GLU A 46 -5.91 -8.16 8.78
C GLU A 46 -6.57 -8.37 7.40
N PRO A 47 -7.62 -9.20 7.30
CA PRO A 47 -8.32 -9.43 6.03
C PRO A 47 -8.81 -8.13 5.37
N ILE A 48 -9.30 -7.17 6.18
CA ILE A 48 -9.80 -5.89 5.68
C ILE A 48 -8.68 -5.01 5.09
N GLU A 49 -7.51 -5.02 5.72
CA GLU A 49 -6.32 -4.27 5.29
C GLU A 49 -5.73 -4.88 4.02
N LYS A 50 -5.72 -6.21 3.91
CA LYS A 50 -5.32 -6.91 2.69
C LYS A 50 -6.23 -6.58 1.51
N ASN A 51 -7.54 -6.57 1.74
CA ASN A 51 -8.52 -6.17 0.72
C ASN A 51 -8.34 -4.70 0.30
N LEU A 52 -8.02 -3.83 1.26
CA LEU A 52 -7.74 -2.43 1.00
C LEU A 52 -6.47 -2.24 0.17
N PHE A 53 -5.41 -2.96 0.52
CA PHE A 53 -4.16 -2.97 -0.24
C PHE A 53 -4.39 -3.38 -1.71
N GLU A 54 -5.13 -4.45 -1.98
CA GLU A 54 -5.38 -4.90 -3.35
C GLU A 54 -6.16 -3.86 -4.18
N LYS A 55 -7.13 -3.17 -3.57
CA LYS A 55 -7.84 -2.06 -4.23
C LYS A 55 -6.90 -0.92 -4.59
N LEU A 56 -6.06 -0.49 -3.65
CA LEU A 56 -5.07 0.57 -3.89
C LEU A 56 -4.04 0.14 -4.95
N ARG A 57 -3.62 -1.12 -4.96
CA ARG A 57 -2.67 -1.65 -5.94
C ARG A 57 -3.22 -1.62 -7.36
N ILE A 58 -4.51 -1.95 -7.53
CA ILE A 58 -5.20 -1.86 -8.82
C ILE A 58 -5.22 -0.41 -9.30
N LEU A 59 -5.64 0.52 -8.45
CA LEU A 59 -5.65 1.96 -8.75
C LEU A 59 -4.27 2.49 -9.13
N ARG A 60 -3.21 2.06 -8.43
CA ARG A 60 -1.83 2.46 -8.76
C ARG A 60 -1.40 1.91 -10.11
N ASN A 61 -1.75 0.66 -10.42
CA ASN A 61 -1.43 0.09 -11.73
C ASN A 61 -2.18 0.80 -12.86
N GLU A 62 -3.45 1.13 -12.66
CA GLU A 62 -4.21 1.94 -13.61
C GLU A 62 -3.59 3.33 -13.78
N ALA A 63 -3.20 4.00 -12.69
CA ALA A 63 -2.55 5.30 -12.73
C ALA A 63 -1.23 5.32 -13.53
N LEU A 64 -0.47 4.22 -13.49
CA LEU A 64 0.82 4.11 -14.19
C LEU A 64 0.69 3.63 -15.63
N HIS A 65 -0.34 2.87 -15.96
CA HIS A 65 -0.52 2.27 -17.29
C HIS A 65 -1.57 2.96 -18.15
N ALA A 66 -2.47 3.75 -17.58
CA ALA A 66 -3.46 4.49 -18.35
C ALA A 66 -2.81 5.69 -19.04
N ARG A 67 -2.95 5.77 -20.36
CA ARG A 67 -2.58 6.95 -21.16
C ARG A 67 -3.35 8.22 -20.74
N ARG A 68 -4.54 8.03 -20.13
CA ARG A 68 -5.32 9.02 -19.38
C ARG A 68 -5.94 8.31 -18.18
N PHE A 69 -5.32 8.41 -17.02
CA PHE A 69 -5.97 8.03 -15.76
C PHE A 69 -6.85 9.20 -15.34
N ASP A 70 -8.14 9.11 -15.64
CA ASP A 70 -9.10 10.16 -15.33
C ASP A 70 -9.76 9.84 -13.99
N ILE A 71 -9.11 10.27 -12.90
CA ILE A 71 -9.70 10.26 -11.56
C ILE A 71 -9.95 11.69 -11.13
N SER A 72 -11.05 11.90 -10.41
CA SER A 72 -11.29 13.22 -9.83
C SER A 72 -10.21 13.54 -8.78
N PHE A 73 -9.91 14.82 -8.60
CA PHE A 73 -8.99 15.25 -7.54
C PHE A 73 -9.46 14.79 -6.14
N ILE A 74 -10.78 14.80 -5.91
CA ILE A 74 -11.38 14.34 -4.66
C ILE A 74 -11.11 12.85 -4.43
N ASP A 75 -11.24 12.03 -5.47
CA ASP A 75 -10.93 10.60 -5.38
C ASP A 75 -9.43 10.38 -5.14
N ALA A 76 -8.57 11.15 -5.81
CA ALA A 76 -7.12 11.08 -5.61
C ALA A 76 -6.73 11.37 -4.15
N VAL A 77 -7.32 12.41 -3.55
CA VAL A 77 -7.11 12.75 -2.13
C VAL A 77 -7.67 11.66 -1.22
N THR A 78 -8.84 11.12 -1.54
CA THR A 78 -9.47 10.05 -0.75
C THR A 78 -8.59 8.80 -0.74
N TYR A 79 -8.11 8.35 -1.91
CA TYR A 79 -7.22 7.19 -2.02
C TYR A 79 -5.86 7.45 -1.35
N ALA A 80 -5.33 8.67 -1.45
CA ALA A 80 -4.11 9.04 -0.72
C ALA A 80 -4.30 8.91 0.80
N HIS A 81 -5.42 9.40 1.33
CA HIS A 81 -5.74 9.28 2.75
C HIS A 81 -5.93 7.83 3.17
N THR A 82 -6.58 7.02 2.33
CA THR A 82 -6.73 5.58 2.55
C THR A 82 -5.37 4.86 2.60
N ALA A 83 -4.46 5.17 1.67
CA ALA A 83 -3.11 4.60 1.66
C ALA A 83 -2.32 4.99 2.93
N LYS A 84 -2.41 6.25 3.36
CA LYS A 84 -1.77 6.74 4.59
C LYS A 84 -2.28 6.00 5.83
N LYS A 85 -3.60 5.85 5.98
CA LYS A 85 -4.19 5.12 7.10
C LYS A 85 -3.75 3.65 7.16
N LEU A 86 -3.68 3.00 6.00
CA LEU A 86 -3.18 1.63 5.92
C LEU A 86 -1.69 1.56 6.34
N ALA A 87 -0.89 2.49 5.87
CA ALA A 87 0.53 2.57 6.21
C ALA A 87 0.74 2.80 7.71
N GLU A 88 -0.02 3.72 8.32
CA GLU A 88 0.00 3.95 9.77
C GLU A 88 -0.40 2.71 10.57
N SER A 89 -1.46 2.01 10.15
CA SER A 89 -1.90 0.77 10.81
C SER A 89 -0.80 -0.30 10.79
N ILE A 90 -0.14 -0.52 9.64
CA ILE A 90 0.96 -1.48 9.54
C ILE A 90 2.15 -1.05 10.40
N LYS A 91 2.49 0.25 10.41
CA LYS A 91 3.63 0.79 11.15
C LYS A 91 3.53 0.58 12.66
N ILE A 92 2.35 0.79 13.24
CA ILE A 92 2.16 0.68 14.71
C ILE A 92 2.04 -0.77 15.21
N LYS A 93 1.81 -1.73 14.31
CA LYS A 93 1.69 -3.14 14.66
C LYS A 93 3.06 -3.75 14.91
N ASN A 94 3.54 -3.70 16.15
CA ASN A 94 4.68 -4.48 16.61
C ASN A 94 4.17 -5.78 17.24
N ASN A 95 4.72 -6.91 16.79
CA ASN A 95 4.41 -8.21 17.36
C ASN A 95 4.74 -8.19 18.86
N LYS A 96 3.73 -8.46 19.68
CA LYS A 96 3.92 -8.92 21.06
C LYS A 96 4.76 -10.19 21.09
#